data_AF-A0A956EP93-F1
#
_entry.id   AF-A0A956EP93-F1
#
_cell.length_a   1.000
_cell.length_b   1.000
_cell.length_c   1.000
_cell.angle_alpha   90.00
_cell.angle_beta   90.00
_cell.angle_gamma   90.00
#
_symmetry.space_group_name_H-M   'P 1'
#
loop_
_entity.id
_entity.type
_entity.pdbx_description
1 polymer ?
#
loop_
_entity_poly.entity_id
_entity_poly.type
_entity_poly.pdbx_seq_one_letter_code
_entity_poly.pdbx_strand_id
1 'polypeptide(L)'
;MTYVCVDVEADGPIPGDYSMICFGAVVVRPGLKDTFYGRMCPISEWWKPEALKVSGFSREETLAFPQPEAVMGEFAEWLSRVAHGSSVSSGRVFFMSDNN
;
A
#
# COMPACT_ATOMS: atom_id res chain seq x y z
N MET A 1 15.11 -14.62 -0.38
CA MET A 1 14.59 -13.34 -0.94
C MET A 1 13.10 -13.32 -0.70
N THR A 2 12.52 -12.17 -0.32
CA THR A 2 11.08 -12.06 -0.06
C THR A 2 10.44 -11.23 -1.15
N TYR A 3 9.54 -11.84 -1.91
CA TYR A 3 8.78 -11.15 -2.94
C TYR A 3 7.46 -10.68 -2.37
N VAL A 4 7.12 -9.41 -2.59
CA VAL A 4 5.90 -8.79 -2.09
C VAL A 4 5.17 -8.20 -3.28
N CYS A 5 4.00 -8.74 -3.60
CA CYS A 5 3.11 -8.15 -4.59
C CYS A 5 2.37 -6.97 -3.94
N VAL A 6 2.37 -5.81 -4.58
CA VAL A 6 1.77 -4.57 -4.08
C VAL A 6 0.86 -3.99 -5.15
N ASP A 7 -0.33 -3.60 -4.72
CA ASP A 7 -1.35 -2.94 -5.52
C ASP A 7 -1.79 -1.65 -4.82
N VAL A 8 -2.05 -0.59 -5.59
CA VAL A 8 -2.27 0.78 -5.09
C VAL A 8 -3.52 1.37 -5.71
N GLU A 9 -4.35 1.97 -4.87
CA GLU A 9 -5.47 2.80 -5.28
C GLU A 9 -5.20 4.26 -4.91
N ALA A 10 -5.38 5.16 -5.87
CA ALA A 10 -5.11 6.59 -5.76
C ALA A 10 -6.34 7.42 -6.11
N ASP A 11 -6.39 8.66 -5.65
CA ASP A 11 -7.47 9.62 -5.96
C ASP A 11 -7.24 10.39 -7.27
N GLY A 12 -6.29 9.94 -8.10
CA GLY A 12 -6.03 10.47 -9.44
C GLY A 12 -4.95 9.72 -10.22
N PRO A 13 -4.62 10.20 -11.44
CA PRO A 13 -3.90 9.42 -12.44
C PRO A 13 -2.37 9.41 -12.29
N ILE A 14 -1.77 10.32 -11.51
CA ILE A 14 -0.32 10.46 -11.42
C ILE A 14 0.15 10.75 -9.99
N PRO A 15 1.32 10.24 -9.58
CA PRO A 15 1.94 10.59 -8.31
C PRO A 15 2.42 12.05 -8.31
N GLY A 16 2.43 12.68 -7.13
CA GLY A 16 2.89 14.05 -6.92
C GLY A 16 1.75 15.05 -6.88
N ASP A 17 0.87 15.02 -7.87
CA ASP A 17 -0.32 15.89 -7.92
C ASP A 17 -1.49 15.30 -7.11
N TYR A 18 -1.61 13.97 -7.11
CA TYR A 18 -2.69 13.21 -6.47
C TYR A 18 -2.13 12.30 -5.36
N SER A 19 -3.02 11.77 -4.53
CA SER A 19 -2.70 11.01 -3.33
C SER A 19 -2.96 9.52 -3.49
N MET A 20 -2.06 8.71 -2.91
CA MET A 20 -2.36 7.32 -2.60
C MET A 20 -3.39 7.28 -1.46
N ILE A 21 -4.45 6.48 -1.63
CA ILE A 21 -5.54 6.36 -0.66
C ILE A 21 -5.44 5.04 0.11
N CYS A 22 -5.19 3.95 -0.60
CA CYS A 22 -4.93 2.66 0.02
C CYS A 22 -4.02 1.79 -0.85
N PHE A 23 -3.43 0.78 -0.22
CA PHE A 23 -2.64 -0.21 -0.93
C PHE A 23 -2.71 -1.56 -0.21
N GLY A 24 -2.74 -2.62 -1.02
CA GLY A 24 -2.64 -4.00 -0.56
C GLY A 24 -1.23 -4.52 -0.82
N ALA A 25 -0.68 -5.28 0.12
CA ALA A 25 0.57 -6.00 -0.07
C ALA A 25 0.42 -7.44 0.39
N VAL A 26 1.01 -8.38 -0.36
CA VAL A 26 1.02 -9.81 -0.03
C VAL A 26 2.38 -10.43 -0.31
N VAL A 27 2.87 -11.23 0.63
CA VAL A 27 4.09 -12.02 0.41
C VAL A 27 3.78 -13.19 -0.53
N VAL A 28 4.55 -13.29 -1.62
CA VAL A 28 4.38 -14.33 -2.63
C VAL A 28 5.00 -15.64 -2.13
N ARG A 29 4.21 -16.40 -1.38
CA ARG A 29 4.55 -17.74 -0.87
C ARG A 29 3.30 -18.62 -0.70
N PRO A 30 3.43 -19.94 -0.57
CA PRO A 30 2.27 -20.83 -0.44
C PRO A 30 1.28 -20.37 0.64
N GLY A 31 0.01 -20.29 0.26
CA GLY A 31 -1.09 -19.91 1.14
C GLY A 31 -1.39 -18.42 1.25
N LEU A 32 -0.51 -17.51 0.77
CA LEU A 32 -0.76 -16.06 0.67
C LEU A 32 -1.32 -15.41 1.95
N LYS A 33 -0.83 -15.86 3.12
CA LYS A 33 -1.40 -15.46 4.42
C LYS A 33 -0.84 -14.14 4.95
N ASP A 34 0.40 -13.82 4.58
CA ASP A 34 1.08 -12.61 5.06
C ASP A 34 0.67 -11.47 4.17
N THR A 35 -0.29 -10.70 4.67
CA THR A 35 -0.86 -9.55 4.00
C THR A 35 -0.66 -8.31 4.84
N PHE A 36 -0.67 -7.16 4.18
CA PHE A 36 -0.77 -5.85 4.77
C PHE A 36 -1.76 -5.04 3.95
N TYR A 37 -2.60 -4.26 4.62
CA TYR A 37 -3.52 -3.35 3.96
C TYR A 37 -3.42 -1.98 4.63
N GLY A 38 -2.88 -1.03 3.89
CA GLY A 38 -2.70 0.35 4.34
C GLY A 38 -3.82 1.22 3.79
N ARG A 39 -4.40 2.07 4.64
CA ARG A 39 -5.27 3.18 4.24
C ARG A 39 -4.70 4.45 4.84
N MET A 40 -4.57 5.50 4.05
CA MET A 40 -3.96 6.75 4.49
C MET A 40 -4.74 7.95 3.96
N CYS A 41 -4.70 9.04 4.73
CA CYS A 41 -5.33 10.28 4.29
C CYS A 41 -4.56 10.89 3.12
N PRO A 42 -5.24 11.62 2.24
CA PRO A 42 -4.61 12.27 1.11
C PRO A 42 -3.60 13.34 1.57
N ILE A 43 -2.58 13.58 0.75
CA ILE A 43 -1.58 14.64 0.93
C ILE A 43 -1.79 15.83 -0.02
N SER A 44 -2.73 15.68 -0.95
CA SER A 44 -3.11 16.69 -1.93
C SER A 44 -4.59 17.03 -1.83
N GLU A 45 -4.91 18.29 -2.08
CA GLU A 45 -6.28 18.77 -2.26
C GLU A 45 -6.86 18.40 -3.63
N TRP A 46 -6.01 18.04 -4.59
CA TRP A 46 -6.42 17.63 -5.93
C TRP A 46 -6.88 16.18 -5.90
N TRP A 47 -8.10 15.94 -6.40
CA TRP A 47 -8.65 14.60 -6.54
C TRP A 47 -9.63 14.56 -7.71
N LYS A 48 -9.82 13.37 -8.28
CA LYS A 48 -10.84 13.10 -9.30
C LYS A 48 -11.89 12.15 -8.72
N PRO A 49 -13.18 12.55 -8.70
CA PRO A 49 -14.25 11.70 -8.17
C PRO A 49 -14.29 10.30 -8.80
N GLU A 50 -14.01 10.20 -10.10
CA GLU A 50 -14.03 8.93 -10.82
C GLU A 50 -12.87 8.02 -10.43
N ALA A 51 -11.69 8.59 -10.13
CA ALA A 51 -10.54 7.83 -9.67
C ALA A 51 -10.76 7.35 -8.23
N LEU A 52 -11.17 8.24 -7.33
CA LEU A 52 -11.43 7.88 -5.95
C LEU A 52 -12.52 6.81 -5.83
N LYS A 53 -13.55 6.85 -6.69
CA LYS A 53 -14.63 5.86 -6.70
C LYS A 53 -14.13 4.42 -6.90
N VAL A 54 -13.00 4.20 -7.59
CA VAL A 54 -12.41 2.86 -7.77
C VAL A 54 -12.01 2.25 -6.43
N SER A 55 -11.48 3.07 -5.52
CA SER A 55 -11.09 2.64 -4.16
C SER A 55 -12.28 2.26 -3.26
N GLY A 56 -13.50 2.64 -3.62
CA GLY A 56 -14.71 2.37 -2.85
C GLY A 56 -14.94 3.29 -1.64
N PHE A 57 -14.15 4.37 -1.49
CA PHE A 57 -14.29 5.34 -0.40
C PHE A 57 -14.86 6.67 -0.88
N SER A 58 -15.58 7.37 0.00
CA SER A 58 -15.89 8.80 -0.15
C SER A 58 -14.68 9.67 0.23
N ARG A 59 -14.65 10.90 -0.26
CA ARG A 59 -13.56 11.84 0.08
C ARG A 59 -13.52 12.10 1.58
N GLU A 60 -14.67 12.27 2.20
CA GLU A 60 -14.83 12.51 3.63
C GLU A 60 -14.26 11.37 4.46
N GLU A 61 -14.50 10.11 4.06
CA GLU A 61 -13.90 8.94 4.71
C GLU A 61 -12.38 8.96 4.60
N THR A 62 -11.83 9.29 3.42
CA THR A 62 -10.36 9.31 3.24
C THR A 62 -9.68 10.36 4.10
N LEU A 63 -10.33 11.50 4.37
CA LEU A 63 -9.78 12.54 5.24
C LEU A 63 -9.68 12.10 6.71
N ALA A 64 -10.46 11.10 7.11
CA ALA A 64 -10.42 10.51 8.45
C ALA A 64 -9.42 9.34 8.57
N PHE A 65 -8.76 8.95 7.48
CA PHE A 65 -7.74 7.89 7.52
C PHE A 65 -6.48 8.32 8.27
N PRO A 66 -5.65 7.35 8.72
CA PRO A 66 -4.39 7.65 9.37
C PRO A 66 -3.44 8.46 8.48
N GLN A 67 -2.51 9.18 9.13
CA GLN A 67 -1.47 9.94 8.42
C GLN A 67 -0.55 8.99 7.63
N PRO A 68 -0.15 9.34 6.39
CA PRO A 68 0.73 8.51 5.56
C PRO A 68 2.02 8.09 6.25
N GLU A 69 2.62 8.97 7.05
CA GLU A 69 3.85 8.68 7.81
C GLU A 69 3.67 7.47 8.73
N ALA A 70 2.55 7.42 9.48
CA ALA A 70 2.27 6.33 10.39
C ALA A 70 2.07 5.00 9.64
N VAL A 71 1.27 5.03 8.56
CA VAL A 71 0.95 3.83 7.76
C VAL A 71 2.20 3.28 7.07
N MET A 72 3.04 4.17 6.52
CA MET A 72 4.30 3.75 5.90
C MET A 72 5.31 3.23 6.93
N GLY A 73 5.31 3.78 8.15
CA GLY A 73 6.06 3.23 9.28
C GLY A 73 5.64 1.80 9.63
N GLU A 74 4.33 1.57 9.79
CA GLU A 74 3.76 0.24 10.03
C GLU A 74 4.09 -0.75 8.90
N PHE A 75 4.04 -0.28 7.65
CA PHE A 75 4.41 -1.09 6.50
C PHE A 75 5.90 -1.46 6.51
N ALA A 76 6.79 -0.51 6.82
CA ALA A 76 8.23 -0.78 6.93
C ALA A 76 8.56 -1.80 8.03
N GLU A 77 7.86 -1.72 9.17
CA GLU A 77 7.99 -2.71 10.25
C GLU A 77 7.48 -4.09 9.81
N TRP A 78 6.33 -4.13 9.11
CA TRP A 78 5.79 -5.37 8.56
C TRP A 78 6.75 -6.02 7.57
N LEU A 79 7.34 -5.23 6.67
CA LEU A 79 8.36 -5.68 5.70
C LEU A 79 9.56 -6.28 6.41
N SER A 80 10.05 -5.62 7.46
CA SER A 80 11.18 -6.11 8.25
C SER A 80 10.88 -7.49 8.87
N ARG A 81 9.66 -7.69 9.39
CA ARG A 81 9.23 -8.99 9.95
C ARG A 81 9.19 -10.08 8.88
N VAL A 82 8.60 -9.82 7.71
CA VAL A 82 8.48 -10.82 6.64
C VAL A 82 9.79 -11.06 5.88
N ALA A 83 10.71 -10.09 5.89
CA ALA A 83 12.04 -10.20 5.30
C ALA A 83 13.00 -11.07 6.13
N HIS A 84 12.74 -11.26 7.42
CA HIS A 84 13.54 -12.09 8.33
C HIS A 84 12.82 -13.36 8.82
N GLY A 85 11.50 -13.45 8.65
CA GLY A 85 10.67 -14.57 9.11
C GLY A 85 10.77 -15.87 8.29
N SER A 86 11.75 -16.02 7.41
CA SER A 86 12.02 -17.28 6.70
C SER A 86 13.50 -17.63 6.78
N SER A 87 13.80 -18.87 7.19
CA SER A 87 15.14 -19.45 7.33
C SER A 87 15.97 -19.50 6.03
N VAL A 88 15.39 -19.04 4.92
CA VAL A 88 15.99 -18.97 3.57
C VAL A 88 16.05 -17.52 3.04
N SER A 89 15.69 -16.52 3.85
CA SER A 89 15.62 -15.12 3.42
C SER A 89 16.91 -14.35 3.75
N SER A 90 17.49 -13.70 2.73
CA SER A 90 18.70 -12.87 2.84
C SER A 90 18.41 -11.46 3.39
N GLY A 91 17.26 -11.24 4.04
CA GLY A 91 16.77 -9.91 4.46
C GLY A 91 16.33 -8.98 3.32
N ARG A 92 16.46 -9.39 2.05
CA ARG A 92 16.10 -8.55 0.89
C ARG A 92 14.66 -8.75 0.46
N VAL A 93 13.94 -7.63 0.33
CA VAL A 93 12.58 -7.54 -0.22
C VAL A 93 12.63 -7.07 -1.67
N PHE A 94 11.79 -7.65 -2.51
CA PHE A 94 11.55 -7.22 -3.89
C PHE A 94 10.05 -6.99 -4.08
N PHE A 95 9.69 -5.79 -4.49
CA PHE A 95 8.31 -5.45 -4.83
C PHE A 95 7.98 -5.91 -6.26
N MET A 96 6.78 -6.44 -6.41
CA MET A 96 6.13 -6.73 -7.69
C MET A 96 4.81 -5.99 -7.73
N SER A 97 4.38 -5.58 -8.91
CA SER A 97 3.07 -5.00 -9.13
C SER A 97 2.63 -5.36 -10.54
N ASP A 98 1.33 -5.47 -10.75
CA ASP A 98 0.69 -5.60 -12.05
C ASP A 98 0.12 -4.26 -12.55
N ASN A 99 0.37 -3.16 -11.82
CA ASN A 99 -0.01 -1.82 -12.28
C ASN A 99 0.63 -1.49 -13.63
N ASN A 100 -0.21 -1.01 -14.54
CA ASN A 100 0.08 -0.74 -15.95
C ASN A 100 0.74 0.62 -16.19
#